data_AF-A0A7V1ZI18-F1
#
_entry.id   AF-A0A7V1ZI18-F1
#
_cell.length_a   1.000
_cell.length_b   1.000
_cell.length_c   1.000
_cell.angle_alpha   90.00
_cell.angle_beta   90.00
_cell.angle_gamma   90.00
#
_symmetry.space_group_name_H-M   'P 1'
#
loop_
_entity.id
_entity.type
_entity.pdbx_description
1 polymer ?
#
loop_
_entity_poly.entity_id
_entity_poly.type
_entity_poly.pdbx_seq_one_letter_code
_entity_poly.pdbx_strand_id
1 'polypeptide(L)'
;GQPLIAGQTVELEAGQEATLTVEPQDQWGRPFPPEISGFFVDDPRSCQGLVTVESSSPTTFRLKAGTERGRCQLRLVAAGNLNLEWAFSLKVASVAHGGYTRGQAEYIATRLYRALLGREPDPEGFRAAVAEIQRNRLGSLLEGMLKSPEFKEKWRGKPPTQFLEQIYQGLLGRPPDSEGVRRYLREVERGHLKGVLADIIHSEEFEEAMLRAEGRTP
;
A
#
# COMPACT_ATOMS: atom_id res chain seq x y z
N GLY A 1 -3.75 -16.46 -16.79
CA GLY A 1 -4.64 -15.43 -17.35
C GLY A 1 -6.07 -15.88 -17.15
N GLN A 2 -6.85 -15.14 -16.38
CA GLN A 2 -8.30 -15.32 -16.38
C GLN A 2 -8.87 -14.64 -17.62
N PRO A 3 -9.75 -15.30 -18.39
CA PRO A 3 -10.44 -14.65 -19.50
C PRO A 3 -11.33 -13.54 -18.94
N LEU A 4 -11.26 -12.36 -19.57
CA LEU A 4 -12.08 -11.21 -19.20
C LEU A 4 -13.32 -11.16 -20.10
N ILE A 5 -14.48 -10.97 -19.48
CA ILE A 5 -15.75 -10.78 -20.18
C ILE A 5 -16.04 -9.28 -20.22
N ALA A 6 -16.58 -8.78 -21.34
CA ALA A 6 -17.03 -7.39 -21.43
C ALA A 6 -18.03 -7.07 -20.31
N GLY A 7 -17.86 -5.92 -19.66
CA GLY A 7 -18.68 -5.51 -18.50
C GLY A 7 -18.28 -6.16 -17.17
N GLN A 8 -17.32 -7.08 -17.15
CA GLN A 8 -16.79 -7.65 -15.92
C GLN A 8 -16.06 -6.59 -15.08
N THR A 9 -16.14 -6.73 -13.76
CA THR A 9 -15.27 -6.00 -12.83
C THR A 9 -13.98 -6.76 -12.62
N VAL A 10 -12.86 -6.12 -12.91
CA VAL A 10 -11.51 -6.60 -12.60
C VAL A 10 -11.04 -5.86 -11.35
N GLU A 11 -10.73 -6.62 -10.30
CA GLU A 11 -10.15 -6.05 -9.10
C GLU A 11 -8.62 -6.05 -9.21
N LEU A 12 -8.02 -4.89 -8.96
CA LEU A 12 -6.58 -4.71 -8.83
C LEU A 12 -6.28 -4.24 -7.41
N GLU A 13 -5.29 -4.85 -6.79
CA GLU A 13 -4.71 -4.34 -5.56
C GLU A 13 -3.92 -3.08 -5.89
N ALA A 14 -3.95 -2.09 -5.00
CA ALA A 14 -3.20 -0.87 -5.23
C ALA A 14 -1.68 -1.14 -5.22
N GLY A 15 -0.98 -0.55 -6.19
CA GLY A 15 0.41 -0.88 -6.50
C GLY A 15 0.63 -2.18 -7.30
N GLN A 16 -0.42 -2.96 -7.57
CA GLN A 16 -0.32 -4.18 -8.36
C GLN A 16 -0.01 -3.86 -9.83
N GLU A 17 0.88 -4.66 -10.41
CA GLU A 17 1.09 -4.71 -11.85
C GLU A 17 0.40 -5.95 -12.44
N ALA A 18 -0.31 -5.75 -13.54
CA ALA A 18 -1.01 -6.80 -14.27
C ALA A 18 -0.75 -6.66 -15.77
N THR A 19 -0.85 -7.77 -16.49
CA THR A 19 -0.75 -7.79 -17.96
C THR A 19 -2.09 -8.18 -18.55
N LEU A 20 -2.61 -7.33 -19.43
CA LEU A 20 -3.76 -7.61 -20.28
C LEU A 20 -3.26 -8.00 -21.66
N THR A 21 -3.64 -9.19 -22.10
CA THR A 21 -3.34 -9.70 -23.43
C THR A 21 -4.64 -9.90 -24.19
N VAL A 22 -4.68 -9.41 -25.42
CA VAL A 22 -5.79 -9.60 -26.36
C VAL A 22 -5.43 -10.75 -27.28
N GLU A 23 -6.31 -11.74 -27.37
CA GLU A 23 -6.20 -12.86 -28.31
C GLU A 23 -7.21 -12.64 -29.44
N PRO A 24 -6.82 -11.92 -30.51
CA PRO A 24 -7.74 -11.60 -31.59
C PRO A 24 -8.15 -12.86 -32.36
N GLN A 25 -9.41 -12.89 -32.77
CA GLN A 25 -9.98 -13.97 -33.57
C GLN A 25 -10.68 -13.40 -34.80
N ASP A 26 -10.72 -14.17 -35.89
CA ASP A 26 -11.50 -13.84 -37.06
C ASP A 26 -13.00 -14.12 -36.86
N GLN A 27 -13.82 -13.79 -37.86
CA GLN A 27 -15.28 -14.02 -37.83
C GLN A 27 -15.70 -15.50 -37.73
N TRP A 28 -14.76 -16.44 -37.88
CA TRP A 28 -14.96 -17.88 -37.76
C TRP A 28 -14.35 -18.45 -36.46
N GLY A 29 -13.87 -17.58 -35.55
CA GLY A 29 -13.29 -17.97 -34.26
C GLY A 29 -11.87 -18.53 -34.36
N ARG A 30 -11.16 -18.30 -35.47
CA ARG A 30 -9.76 -18.74 -35.62
C ARG A 30 -8.82 -17.65 -35.11
N PRO A 31 -7.65 -18.02 -34.54
CA PRO A 31 -6.66 -17.04 -34.12
C PRO A 31 -6.27 -16.12 -35.28
N PHE A 32 -6.30 -14.81 -35.03
CA PHE A 32 -5.90 -13.79 -35.98
C PHE A 32 -4.51 -13.23 -35.59
N PRO A 33 -3.65 -12.84 -36.53
CA PRO A 33 -2.26 -12.49 -36.20
C PRO A 33 -2.16 -11.21 -35.34
N PRO A 34 -1.51 -11.26 -34.17
CA PRO A 34 -1.47 -10.13 -33.23
C PRO A 34 -0.67 -8.94 -33.75
N GLU A 35 0.29 -9.14 -34.67
CA GLU A 35 1.17 -8.08 -35.19
C GLU A 35 0.42 -7.07 -36.07
N ILE A 36 -0.65 -7.53 -36.71
CA ILE A 36 -1.54 -6.70 -37.55
C ILE A 36 -2.86 -6.37 -36.83
N SER A 37 -3.03 -6.88 -35.61
CA SER A 37 -4.19 -6.60 -34.75
C SER A 37 -3.87 -5.43 -33.83
N GLY A 38 -4.11 -4.22 -34.31
CA GLY A 38 -3.95 -3.03 -33.49
C GLY A 38 -5.09 -2.91 -32.49
N PHE A 39 -4.77 -2.74 -31.20
CA PHE A 39 -5.69 -2.24 -30.21
C PHE A 39 -5.09 -1.00 -29.55
N PHE A 40 -5.96 -0.09 -29.12
CA PHE A 40 -5.56 1.03 -28.29
C PHE A 40 -6.54 1.20 -27.14
N VAL A 41 -6.04 1.83 -26.08
CA VAL A 41 -6.85 2.22 -24.94
C VAL A 41 -7.34 3.63 -25.22
N ASP A 42 -8.66 3.81 -25.27
CA ASP A 42 -9.28 5.11 -25.45
C ASP A 42 -9.27 5.86 -24.10
N ASP A 43 -8.64 7.05 -24.09
CA ASP A 43 -8.17 7.81 -22.93
C ASP A 43 -9.17 7.83 -21.76
N PRO A 44 -8.94 7.02 -20.72
CA PRO A 44 -9.79 7.02 -19.56
C PRO A 44 -9.32 8.16 -18.67
N ARG A 45 -9.81 9.38 -18.91
CA ARG A 45 -9.82 10.43 -17.85
C ARG A 45 -10.35 9.87 -16.53
N SER A 46 -11.23 8.86 -16.59
CA SER A 46 -11.71 8.09 -15.44
C SER A 46 -10.65 7.25 -14.71
N CYS A 47 -9.56 6.83 -15.36
CA CYS A 47 -8.47 6.06 -14.74
C CYS A 47 -7.23 6.93 -14.42
N GLN A 48 -7.21 8.21 -14.76
CA GLN A 48 -6.10 9.11 -14.41
C GLN A 48 -5.89 9.10 -12.88
N GLY A 49 -4.64 8.86 -12.46
CA GLY A 49 -4.27 8.71 -11.05
C GLY A 49 -4.65 7.36 -10.41
N LEU A 50 -5.57 6.60 -11.01
CA LEU A 50 -6.02 5.30 -10.48
C LEU A 50 -5.32 4.10 -11.11
N VAL A 51 -5.20 4.06 -12.43
CA VAL A 51 -4.51 2.96 -13.15
C VAL A 51 -3.77 3.54 -14.34
N THR A 52 -2.46 3.36 -14.38
CA THR A 52 -1.63 3.66 -15.54
C THR A 52 -1.65 2.47 -16.49
N VAL A 53 -1.88 2.72 -17.77
CA VAL A 53 -1.88 1.67 -18.79
C VAL A 53 -0.85 1.99 -19.86
N GLU A 54 0.08 1.07 -20.07
CA GLU A 54 1.16 1.20 -21.04
C GLU A 54 1.05 0.12 -22.11
N SER A 55 1.06 0.51 -23.38
CA SER A 55 1.08 -0.44 -24.51
C SER A 55 2.48 -1.05 -24.63
N SER A 56 2.58 -2.37 -24.50
CA SER A 56 3.83 -3.11 -24.71
C SER A 56 3.92 -3.65 -26.14
N SER A 57 2.77 -3.98 -26.75
CA SER A 57 2.61 -4.38 -28.14
C SER A 57 1.20 -3.98 -28.62
N PRO A 58 0.82 -4.23 -29.90
CA PRO A 58 -0.52 -3.99 -30.40
C PRO A 58 -1.64 -4.74 -29.67
N THR A 59 -1.33 -5.85 -29.00
CA THR A 59 -2.30 -6.70 -28.28
C THR A 59 -1.99 -6.86 -26.78
N THR A 60 -0.89 -6.29 -26.29
CA THR A 60 -0.47 -6.46 -24.90
C THR A 60 -0.32 -5.12 -24.19
N PHE A 61 -0.98 -5.00 -23.04
CA PHE A 61 -1.02 -3.80 -22.21
C PHE A 61 -0.57 -4.14 -20.79
N ARG A 62 0.34 -3.34 -20.25
CA ARG A 62 0.70 -3.38 -18.84
C ARG A 62 -0.19 -2.41 -18.08
N LEU A 63 -0.91 -2.92 -17.08
CA LEU A 63 -1.68 -2.11 -16.14
C LEU A 63 -0.90 -1.99 -14.83
N LYS A 64 -0.79 -0.78 -14.33
CA LYS A 64 -0.20 -0.48 -13.02
C LYS A 64 -1.23 0.28 -12.19
N ALA A 65 -1.72 -0.35 -11.13
CA ALA A 65 -2.64 0.30 -10.21
C ALA A 65 -1.91 1.34 -9.35
N GLY A 66 -2.50 2.53 -9.24
CA GLY A 66 -2.08 3.57 -8.31
C GLY A 66 -2.39 3.20 -6.86
N THR A 67 -2.22 4.17 -5.94
CA THR A 67 -2.41 3.98 -4.50
C THR A 67 -3.82 4.31 -4.03
N GLU A 68 -4.56 5.11 -4.80
CA GLU A 68 -5.91 5.56 -4.46
C GLU A 68 -6.98 4.48 -4.73
N ARG A 69 -8.00 4.37 -3.86
CA ARG A 69 -9.20 3.57 -4.22
C ARG A 69 -9.98 4.29 -5.29
N GLY A 70 -10.50 3.50 -6.20
CA GLY A 70 -11.48 4.00 -7.14
C GLY A 70 -12.04 2.90 -8.01
N ARG A 71 -12.99 3.32 -8.83
CA ARG A 71 -13.40 2.53 -9.98
C ARG A 71 -13.17 3.37 -11.20
N CYS A 72 -12.61 2.76 -12.23
CA CYS A 72 -12.49 3.40 -13.51
C CYS A 72 -12.95 2.45 -14.60
N GLN A 73 -13.32 3.00 -15.76
CA GLN A 73 -13.62 2.20 -16.93
C GLN A 73 -12.41 2.19 -17.85
N LEU A 74 -11.94 0.98 -18.16
CA LEU A 74 -10.98 0.75 -19.21
C LEU A 74 -11.76 0.46 -20.48
N ARG A 75 -11.53 1.24 -21.54
CA ARG A 75 -12.10 0.98 -22.87
C ARG A 75 -10.98 0.57 -23.83
N LEU A 76 -11.11 -0.63 -24.38
CA LEU A 76 -10.21 -1.16 -25.39
C LEU A 76 -10.91 -1.09 -26.74
N VAL A 77 -10.25 -0.51 -27.75
CA VAL A 77 -10.82 -0.31 -29.09
C VAL A 77 -9.92 -0.95 -30.14
N ALA A 78 -10.52 -1.67 -31.09
CA ALA A 78 -9.77 -2.21 -32.22
C ALA A 78 -9.39 -1.09 -33.21
N ALA A 79 -8.10 -0.96 -33.52
CA ALA A 79 -7.60 -0.04 -34.52
C ALA A 79 -8.17 -0.41 -35.89
N GLY A 80 -8.73 0.57 -36.59
CA GLY A 80 -9.34 0.38 -37.91
C GLY A 80 -10.81 -0.01 -37.90
N ASN A 81 -11.40 -0.37 -36.76
CA ASN A 81 -12.85 -0.55 -36.62
C ASN A 81 -13.34 -0.04 -35.25
N LEU A 82 -13.71 1.23 -35.20
CA LEU A 82 -14.14 1.91 -33.97
C LEU A 82 -15.46 1.38 -33.39
N ASN A 83 -16.19 0.52 -34.11
CA ASN A 83 -17.39 -0.14 -33.58
C ASN A 83 -17.07 -1.37 -32.72
N LEU A 84 -15.81 -1.83 -32.71
CA LEU A 84 -15.35 -2.95 -31.89
C LEU A 84 -14.66 -2.39 -30.64
N GLU A 85 -15.47 -2.20 -29.60
CA GLU A 85 -15.02 -1.74 -28.29
C GLU A 85 -15.41 -2.72 -27.17
N TRP A 86 -14.53 -2.81 -26.17
CA TRP A 86 -14.77 -3.57 -24.96
C TRP A 86 -14.53 -2.67 -23.75
N ALA A 87 -15.55 -2.53 -22.91
CA ALA A 87 -15.47 -1.81 -21.66
C ALA A 87 -15.34 -2.77 -20.47
N PHE A 88 -14.38 -2.51 -19.60
CA PHE A 88 -14.15 -3.25 -18.37
C PHE A 88 -14.18 -2.28 -17.20
N SER A 89 -14.79 -2.70 -16.08
CA SER A 89 -14.72 -1.91 -14.86
C SER A 89 -13.48 -2.33 -14.07
N LEU A 90 -12.48 -1.48 -13.99
CA LEU A 90 -11.36 -1.68 -13.07
C LEU A 90 -11.76 -1.14 -11.70
N LYS A 91 -11.60 -1.95 -10.67
CA LYS A 91 -11.75 -1.51 -9.28
C LYS A 91 -10.38 -1.61 -8.63
N VAL A 92 -9.81 -0.45 -8.31
CA VAL A 92 -8.63 -0.37 -7.46
C VAL A 92 -9.13 -0.38 -6.02
N ALA A 93 -8.89 -1.47 -5.32
CA ALA A 93 -9.12 -1.51 -3.89
C ALA A 93 -8.03 -0.64 -3.23
N SER A 94 -8.41 0.37 -2.43
CA SER A 94 -7.43 1.28 -1.78
C SER A 94 -6.44 0.50 -0.93
N VAL A 95 -5.19 0.97 -0.90
CA VAL A 95 -4.29 0.81 0.25
C VAL A 95 -4.73 1.68 1.42
N ALA A 96 -6.01 1.65 1.80
CA ALA A 96 -6.29 1.77 3.22
C ALA A 96 -5.83 0.47 3.91
N HIS A 97 -5.75 -0.65 3.17
CA HIS A 97 -5.59 -2.02 3.66
C HIS A 97 -4.84 -2.94 2.66
N GLY A 98 -3.93 -2.41 1.83
CA GLY A 98 -3.04 -3.27 1.02
C GLY A 98 -1.88 -3.68 1.91
N GLY A 99 -1.98 -4.85 2.55
CA GLY A 99 -1.07 -5.28 3.62
C GLY A 99 0.40 -5.03 3.28
N TYR A 100 1.16 -4.63 4.30
CA TYR A 100 2.60 -4.41 4.17
C TYR A 100 3.30 -5.62 3.55
N THR A 101 4.25 -5.38 2.64
CA THR A 101 5.14 -6.46 2.18
C THR A 101 5.84 -7.07 3.40
N ARG A 102 6.41 -8.27 3.25
CA ARG A 102 7.15 -8.88 4.35
C ARG A 102 8.28 -7.97 4.86
N GLY A 103 9.03 -7.33 3.96
CA GLY A 103 10.10 -6.39 4.33
C GLY A 103 9.59 -5.16 5.08
N GLN A 104 8.50 -4.56 4.61
CA GLN A 104 7.84 -3.44 5.28
C GLN A 104 7.29 -3.84 6.66
N ALA A 105 6.66 -5.01 6.76
CA ALA A 105 6.12 -5.53 8.01
C ALA A 105 7.23 -5.82 9.03
N GLU A 106 8.35 -6.40 8.58
CA GLU A 106 9.55 -6.63 9.37
C GLU A 106 10.14 -5.30 9.87
N TYR A 107 10.27 -4.31 8.99
CA TYR A 107 10.73 -2.97 9.36
C TYR A 107 9.82 -2.34 10.42
N ILE A 108 8.51 -2.27 10.17
CA ILE A 108 7.53 -1.68 11.08
C ILE A 108 7.53 -2.39 12.42
N ALA A 109 7.57 -3.73 12.44
CA ALA A 109 7.65 -4.50 13.67
C ALA A 109 8.88 -4.09 14.50
N THR A 110 10.06 -4.03 13.89
CA THR A 110 11.29 -3.59 14.58
C THR A 110 11.18 -2.16 15.10
N ARG A 111 10.69 -1.22 14.29
CA ARG A 111 10.52 0.18 14.71
C ARG A 111 9.53 0.31 15.87
N LEU A 112 8.44 -0.45 15.87
CA LEU A 112 7.44 -0.46 16.94
C LEU A 112 8.01 -0.97 18.27
N TYR A 113 8.78 -2.05 18.26
CA TYR A 113 9.43 -2.56 19.47
C TYR A 113 10.44 -1.56 20.04
N ARG A 114 11.21 -0.89 19.18
CA ARG A 114 12.10 0.20 19.61
C ARG A 114 11.31 1.37 20.18
N ALA A 115 10.22 1.78 19.54
CA ALA A 115 9.42 2.93 19.96
C ALA A 115 8.66 2.71 21.26
N LEU A 116 8.10 1.51 21.47
CA LEU A 116 7.23 1.23 22.60
C LEU A 116 7.94 0.59 23.78
N LEU A 117 8.96 -0.24 23.53
CA LEU A 117 9.61 -1.06 24.56
C LEU A 117 11.09 -0.70 24.72
N GLY A 118 11.69 0.00 23.74
CA GLY A 118 13.09 0.41 23.77
C GLY A 118 14.05 -0.77 23.63
N ARG A 119 13.65 -1.81 22.89
CA ARG A 119 14.46 -3.01 22.61
C ARG A 119 14.17 -3.54 21.21
N GLU A 120 15.00 -4.47 20.75
CA GLU A 120 14.68 -5.31 19.59
C GLU A 120 13.58 -6.33 19.94
N PRO A 121 12.76 -6.72 18.96
CA PRO A 121 11.84 -7.84 19.13
C PRO A 121 12.63 -9.14 19.30
N ASP A 122 12.16 -9.99 20.19
CA ASP A 122 12.59 -11.39 20.23
C ASP A 122 12.05 -12.15 18.99
N PRO A 123 12.63 -13.29 18.61
CA PRO A 123 12.25 -13.98 17.38
C PRO A 123 10.78 -14.40 17.29
N GLU A 124 10.13 -14.69 18.42
CA GLU A 124 8.72 -15.09 18.44
C GLU A 124 7.81 -13.87 18.31
N GLY A 125 8.04 -12.84 19.14
CA GLY A 125 7.32 -11.57 19.07
C GLY A 125 7.46 -10.90 17.71
N PHE A 126 8.64 -10.97 17.10
CA PHE A 126 8.87 -10.47 15.75
C PHE A 126 7.98 -11.16 14.72
N ARG A 127 7.99 -12.50 14.66
CA ARG A 127 7.16 -13.27 13.72
C ARG A 127 5.67 -13.00 13.92
N ALA A 128 5.22 -12.92 15.16
CA ALA A 128 3.83 -12.63 15.48
C ALA A 128 3.42 -11.22 15.02
N ALA A 129 4.25 -10.21 15.32
CA ALA A 129 4.01 -8.83 14.90
C ALA A 129 3.97 -8.70 13.38
N VAL A 130 4.95 -9.27 12.68
CA VAL A 130 5.00 -9.30 11.21
C VAL A 130 3.72 -9.92 10.63
N ALA A 131 3.29 -11.07 11.15
CA ALA A 131 2.08 -11.73 10.68
C ALA A 131 0.81 -10.87 10.87
N GLU A 132 0.68 -10.17 11.99
CA GLU A 132 -0.46 -9.26 12.21
C GLU A 132 -0.41 -8.04 11.30
N ILE A 133 0.78 -7.49 11.07
CA ILE A 133 0.98 -6.36 10.16
C ILE A 133 0.64 -6.75 8.72
N GLN A 134 1.10 -7.92 8.24
CA GLN A 134 0.74 -8.44 6.91
C GLN A 134 -0.75 -8.72 6.74
N ARG A 135 -1.46 -9.06 7.82
CA ARG A 135 -2.93 -9.23 7.83
C ARG A 135 -3.68 -7.91 7.96
N ASN A 136 -2.97 -6.78 7.86
CA ASN A 136 -3.50 -5.44 8.03
C ASN A 136 -4.16 -5.21 9.41
N ARG A 137 -3.58 -5.81 10.47
CA ARG A 137 -4.04 -5.70 11.85
C ARG A 137 -3.10 -4.87 12.72
N LEU A 138 -2.46 -3.86 12.12
CA LEU A 138 -1.57 -2.94 12.82
C LEU A 138 -2.27 -2.29 14.04
N GLY A 139 -3.52 -1.86 13.89
CA GLY A 139 -4.29 -1.29 14.99
C GLY A 139 -4.49 -2.26 16.17
N SER A 140 -4.68 -3.56 15.90
CA SER A 140 -4.81 -4.59 16.93
C SER A 140 -3.47 -4.90 17.59
N LEU A 141 -2.38 -4.96 16.81
CA LEU A 141 -1.02 -5.12 17.32
C LEU A 141 -0.66 -3.97 18.27
N LEU A 142 -0.86 -2.72 17.84
CA LEU A 142 -0.61 -1.53 18.66
C LEU A 142 -1.39 -1.57 19.98
N GLU A 143 -2.66 -1.94 19.91
CA GLU A 143 -3.50 -2.05 21.09
C GLU A 143 -3.03 -3.14 22.06
N GLY A 144 -2.59 -4.29 21.55
CA GLY A 144 -1.99 -5.37 22.34
C GLY A 144 -0.70 -4.93 23.02
N MET A 145 0.19 -4.27 22.28
CA MET A 145 1.46 -3.75 22.81
C MET A 145 1.23 -2.70 23.90
N LEU A 146 0.35 -1.72 23.67
CA LEU A 146 0.03 -0.66 24.65
C LEU A 146 -0.65 -1.20 25.92
N LYS A 147 -1.39 -2.31 25.83
CA LYS A 147 -2.04 -2.95 26.98
C LYS A 147 -1.12 -3.92 27.73
N SER A 148 0.03 -4.26 27.16
CA SER A 148 0.95 -5.26 27.71
C SER A 148 1.51 -4.84 29.08
N PRO A 149 1.79 -5.81 29.98
CA PRO A 149 2.48 -5.54 31.24
C PRO A 149 3.84 -4.90 31.02
N GLU A 150 4.58 -5.35 30.00
CA GLU A 150 5.90 -4.84 29.65
C GLU A 150 5.86 -3.34 29.34
N PHE A 151 4.91 -2.91 28.51
CA PHE A 151 4.70 -1.49 28.20
C PHE A 151 4.36 -0.69 29.47
N LYS A 152 3.43 -1.19 30.28
CA LYS A 152 3.02 -0.52 31.53
C LYS A 152 4.16 -0.37 32.52
N GLU A 153 5.01 -1.39 32.66
CA GLU A 153 6.18 -1.34 33.55
C GLU A 153 7.25 -0.39 33.03
N LYS A 154 7.54 -0.44 31.72
CA LYS A 154 8.51 0.45 31.08
C LYS A 154 8.17 1.92 31.26
N TRP A 155 6.88 2.27 31.15
CA TRP A 155 6.40 3.65 31.17
C TRP A 155 5.82 4.11 32.51
N ARG A 156 5.83 3.25 33.54
CA ARG A 156 5.31 3.60 34.87
C ARG A 156 6.04 4.82 35.44
N GLY A 157 5.29 5.89 35.70
CA GLY A 157 5.81 7.12 36.31
C GLY A 157 6.72 7.97 35.41
N LYS A 158 6.82 7.65 34.11
CA LYS A 158 7.59 8.45 33.15
C LYS A 158 6.77 9.61 32.60
N PRO A 159 7.39 10.78 32.32
CA PRO A 159 6.68 11.92 31.75
C PRO A 159 6.32 11.68 30.27
N PRO A 160 5.21 12.27 29.78
CA PRO A 160 4.80 12.21 28.38
C PRO A 160 5.87 12.67 27.38
N THR A 161 6.69 13.65 27.76
CA THR A 161 7.79 14.18 26.93
C THR A 161 8.84 13.12 26.61
N GLN A 162 9.32 12.40 27.64
CA GLN A 162 10.26 11.29 27.48
C GLN A 162 9.67 10.18 26.60
N PHE A 163 8.35 9.98 26.68
CA PHE A 163 7.71 8.98 25.86
C PHE A 163 7.61 9.40 24.40
N LEU A 164 7.25 10.66 24.12
CA LEU A 164 7.25 11.19 22.75
C LEU A 164 8.65 11.13 22.12
N GLU A 165 9.69 11.46 22.88
CA GLU A 165 11.09 11.31 22.45
C GLU A 165 11.41 9.86 22.04
N GLN A 166 11.00 8.88 22.85
CA GLN A 166 11.22 7.47 22.53
C GLN A 166 10.42 7.01 21.31
N ILE A 167 9.19 7.49 21.12
CA ILE A 167 8.39 7.19 19.93
C ILE A 167 9.13 7.67 18.67
N TYR A 168 9.59 8.91 18.67
CA TYR A 168 10.35 9.49 17.56
C TYR A 168 11.68 8.78 17.32
N GLN A 169 12.43 8.52 18.38
CA GLN A 169 13.70 7.80 18.27
C GLN A 169 13.49 6.37 17.75
N GLY A 170 12.44 5.69 18.21
CA GLY A 170 12.11 4.34 17.79
C GLY A 170 11.57 4.25 16.38
N LEU A 171 10.66 5.15 15.96
CA LEU A 171 9.99 5.12 14.65
C LEU A 171 10.78 5.84 13.55
N LEU A 172 11.43 6.95 13.85
CA LEU A 172 12.11 7.81 12.87
C LEU A 172 13.62 7.84 13.05
N GLY A 173 14.13 7.54 14.25
CA GLY A 173 15.59 7.46 14.50
C GLY A 173 16.21 8.82 14.84
N ARG A 174 15.36 9.80 15.15
CA ARG A 174 15.72 11.16 15.55
C ARG A 174 14.82 11.62 16.70
N PRO A 175 15.19 12.68 17.44
CA PRO A 175 14.27 13.33 18.37
C PRO A 175 13.16 14.11 17.64
N PRO A 176 12.04 14.39 18.33
CA PRO A 176 10.98 15.25 17.80
C PRO A 176 11.49 16.68 17.66
N ASP A 177 11.15 17.32 16.54
CA ASP A 177 11.35 18.76 16.35
C ASP A 177 10.21 19.56 17.01
N SER A 178 10.30 20.89 16.95
CA SER A 178 9.30 21.78 17.55
C SER A 178 7.87 21.59 17.00
N GLU A 179 7.72 21.16 15.75
CA GLU A 179 6.42 20.90 15.15
C GLU A 179 5.86 19.57 15.64
N GLY A 180 6.69 18.52 15.65
CA GLY A 180 6.35 17.21 16.20
C GLY A 180 5.90 17.27 17.66
N VAL A 181 6.61 18.05 18.49
CA VAL A 181 6.20 18.30 19.88
C VAL A 181 4.84 19.00 19.94
N ARG A 182 4.66 20.09 19.17
CA ARG A 182 3.38 20.84 19.15
C ARG A 182 2.20 20.00 18.69
N ARG A 183 2.43 19.05 17.76
CA ARG A 183 1.41 18.19 17.18
C ARG A 183 1.02 17.06 18.13
N TYR A 184 1.98 16.33 18.67
CA TYR A 184 1.72 15.05 19.32
C TYR A 184 1.76 15.08 20.84
N LEU A 185 2.45 16.04 21.47
CA LEU A 185 2.63 16.02 22.93
C LEU A 185 1.30 16.02 23.69
N ARG A 186 0.33 16.86 23.29
CA ARG A 186 -1.00 16.89 23.91
C ARG A 186 -1.76 15.58 23.77
N GLU A 187 -1.57 14.87 22.66
CA GLU A 187 -2.23 13.58 22.43
C GLU A 187 -1.57 12.48 23.26
N VAL A 188 -0.25 12.52 23.45
CA VAL A 188 0.47 11.63 24.37
C VAL A 188 0.05 11.89 25.82
N GLU A 189 -0.06 13.16 26.24
CA GLU A 189 -0.55 13.55 27.58
C GLU A 189 -1.96 13.02 27.87
N ARG A 190 -2.82 13.00 26.85
CA ARG A 190 -4.19 12.46 26.92
C ARG A 190 -4.25 10.93 26.80
N GLY A 191 -3.13 10.26 26.53
CA GLY A 191 -3.08 8.81 26.34
C GLY A 191 -3.58 8.33 24.98
N HIS A 192 -3.74 9.22 23.99
CA HIS A 192 -4.17 8.90 22.62
C HIS A 192 -3.03 8.32 21.75
N LEU A 193 -2.27 7.38 22.31
CA LEU A 193 -1.02 6.88 21.75
C LEU A 193 -1.20 6.12 20.44
N LYS A 194 -2.28 5.35 20.33
CA LYS A 194 -2.59 4.57 19.13
C LYS A 194 -2.72 5.47 17.89
N GLY A 195 -3.34 6.64 18.04
CA GLY A 195 -3.47 7.63 16.97
C GLY A 195 -2.11 8.23 16.61
N VAL A 196 -1.32 8.65 17.59
CA VAL A 196 0.03 9.20 17.38
C VAL A 196 0.94 8.23 16.61
N LEU A 197 0.97 6.95 17.02
CA LEU A 197 1.80 5.93 16.38
C LEU A 197 1.35 5.67 14.94
N ALA A 198 0.03 5.56 14.71
CA ALA A 198 -0.52 5.34 13.38
C ALA A 198 -0.23 6.53 12.46
N ASP A 199 -0.40 7.76 12.95
CA ASP A 199 -0.10 8.98 12.19
C ASP A 199 1.38 9.05 11.76
N ILE A 200 2.31 8.69 12.66
CA ILE A 200 3.75 8.71 12.33
C ILE A 200 4.09 7.58 11.34
N ILE A 201 3.54 6.37 11.51
CA ILE A 201 3.81 5.25 10.59
C ILE A 201 3.29 5.55 9.17
N HIS A 202 2.20 6.30 9.04
CA HIS A 202 1.66 6.74 7.75
C HIS A 202 2.21 8.09 7.28
N SER A 203 3.26 8.62 7.93
CA SER A 203 3.89 9.86 7.50
C SER A 203 4.85 9.61 6.34
N GLU A 204 4.96 10.60 5.44
CA GLU A 204 5.93 10.58 4.34
C GLU A 204 7.36 10.32 4.84
N GLU A 205 7.74 10.91 5.97
CA GLU A 205 9.06 10.71 6.57
C GLU A 205 9.34 9.23 6.92
N PHE A 206 8.34 8.55 7.50
CA PHE A 206 8.48 7.13 7.83
C PHE A 206 8.54 6.27 6.56
N GLU A 207 7.71 6.58 5.56
CA GLU A 207 7.72 5.89 4.28
C GLU A 207 9.07 6.04 3.56
N GLU A 208 9.62 7.24 3.48
CA GLU A 208 10.94 7.49 2.92
C GLU A 208 12.06 6.76 3.68
N ALA A 209 11.98 6.74 5.01
CA ALA A 209 12.96 6.03 5.84
C ALA A 209 12.88 4.51 5.62
N MET A 210 11.69 3.97 5.39
CA MET A 210 11.46 2.57 5.07
C MET A 210 11.97 2.23 3.66
N LEU A 211 11.66 3.05 2.65
CA LEU A 211 12.14 2.86 1.27
C LEU A 211 13.66 2.88 1.17
N ARG A 212 14.31 3.83 1.87
CA ARG A 212 15.77 3.88 2.00
C ARG A 212 16.35 2.61 2.62
N ALA A 213 15.69 2.05 3.63
CA ALA A 213 16.12 0.81 4.27
C ALA A 213 15.95 -0.42 3.35
N GLU A 214 14.97 -0.41 2.44
CA GLU A 214 14.79 -1.44 1.40
C GLU A 214 15.77 -1.31 0.23
N GLY A 215 16.65 -0.30 0.22
CA GLY A 215 17.58 -0.05 -0.89
C GLY A 215 16.89 0.49 -2.16
N ARG A 216 15.63 0.91 -2.05
CA ARG A 216 14.88 1.58 -3.11
C ARG A 216 15.02 3.08 -2.90
N THR A 217 15.98 3.68 -3.59
CA THR A 217 16.04 5.15 -3.70
C THR A 217 15.00 5.60 -4.73
N PRO A 218 14.32 6.75 -4.52
CA PRO A 218 13.36 7.28 -5.49
C PRO A 218 14.00 7.65 -6.83
#